data_AF-A0A7C5J0J5-F1
#
_entry.id   AF-A0A7C5J0J5-F1
#
_cell.length_a   1.000
_cell.length_b   1.000
_cell.length_c   1.000
_cell.angle_alpha   90.00
_cell.angle_beta   90.00
_cell.angle_gamma   90.00
#
_symmetry.space_group_name_H-M   'P 1'
#
loop_
_entity.id
_entity.type
_entity.pdbx_description
1 polymer ?
#
loop_
_entity_poly.entity_id
_entity_poly.type
_entity_poly.pdbx_seq_one_letter_code
_entity_poly.pdbx_strand_id
1 'polypeptide(L)'
;MVLLTAAACGRTPFGIGADEGAGGFGLDGPGGDGPVDDDGPGGQAPGGQGPGGQGPGGSGEGGGAEICVIDADCDDGDFCTTDVCNQGSCEFFSKDSDDDGFVDVVCDGGTDCNDLNPNTNPAAPEICTDADDNDCNGVADCNDPACDFAPVCGCTPDPNGENCTNGIDDDCDTTVDCN
;
A
#
# COMPACT_ATOMS: atom_id res chain seq x y z
N MET A 1 53.06 -11.61 -13.43
CA MET A 1 52.03 -12.22 -14.29
C MET A 1 51.27 -13.22 -13.44
N VAL A 2 50.22 -12.76 -12.77
CA VAL A 2 49.31 -13.60 -11.99
C VAL A 2 47.96 -13.44 -12.69
N LEU A 3 47.48 -14.53 -13.28
CA LEU A 3 46.20 -14.58 -13.98
C LEU A 3 45.06 -14.48 -12.95
N LEU A 4 44.14 -13.55 -13.21
CA LEU A 4 42.82 -13.43 -12.60
C LEU A 4 41.95 -14.66 -12.95
N THR A 5 41.18 -15.16 -11.99
CA THR A 5 39.88 -15.79 -12.27
C THR A 5 38.87 -15.32 -11.23
N ALA A 6 37.98 -14.41 -11.65
CA ALA A 6 36.78 -14.03 -10.92
C ALA A 6 35.70 -15.10 -11.12
N ALA A 7 35.10 -15.58 -10.04
CA ALA A 7 33.93 -16.44 -10.08
C ALA A 7 32.68 -15.57 -10.30
N ALA A 8 32.07 -15.67 -11.48
CA ALA A 8 30.76 -15.11 -11.77
C ALA A 8 29.70 -16.19 -11.59
N CYS A 9 28.66 -15.91 -10.79
CA CYS A 9 27.48 -16.76 -10.68
C CYS A 9 26.70 -16.72 -12.01
N GLY A 10 26.57 -17.88 -12.65
CA GLY A 10 25.97 -18.04 -13.97
C GLY A 10 24.45 -17.83 -13.96
N ARG A 11 23.98 -17.00 -14.89
CA ARG A 11 22.60 -17.01 -15.38
C ARG A 11 22.50 -18.10 -16.45
N THR A 12 21.56 -19.03 -16.30
CA THR A 12 21.24 -20.03 -17.32
C THR A 12 20.58 -19.35 -18.53
N PRO A 13 21.04 -19.59 -19.77
CA PRO A 13 20.31 -19.16 -20.95
C PRO A 13 19.28 -20.25 -21.31
N PHE A 14 18.00 -19.91 -21.19
CA PHE A 14 16.92 -20.67 -21.82
C PHE A 14 17.10 -20.58 -23.34
N GLY A 15 17.45 -21.71 -23.95
CA GLY A 15 17.62 -21.84 -25.40
C GLY A 15 16.28 -21.69 -26.11
N ILE A 16 16.12 -20.57 -26.82
CA ILE A 16 15.14 -20.46 -27.91
C ILE A 16 15.75 -21.11 -29.16
N GLY A 17 15.43 -22.38 -29.37
CA GLY A 17 15.64 -23.05 -30.65
C GLY A 17 14.60 -22.57 -31.64
N ALA A 18 15.05 -21.99 -32.74
CA ALA A 18 14.22 -21.70 -33.91
C ALA A 18 14.08 -22.97 -34.76
N ASP A 19 12.85 -23.42 -34.99
CA ASP A 19 12.48 -24.15 -36.19
C ASP A 19 11.19 -23.54 -36.78
N GLU A 20 11.24 -23.30 -38.08
CA GLU A 20 10.24 -22.57 -38.84
C GLU A 20 9.07 -23.47 -39.24
N GLY A 21 7.83 -23.03 -39.03
CA GLY A 21 6.66 -23.75 -39.51
C GLY A 21 5.39 -22.91 -39.47
N ALA A 22 4.99 -22.40 -40.64
CA ALA A 22 3.79 -21.61 -40.86
C ALA A 22 2.49 -22.34 -40.46
N GLY A 23 1.49 -21.58 -39.98
CA GLY A 23 0.09 -22.02 -40.07
C GLY A 23 -0.86 -21.48 -39.00
N GLY A 24 -1.72 -20.54 -39.38
CA GLY A 24 -3.14 -20.50 -39.00
C GLY A 24 -3.50 -20.28 -37.53
N PHE A 25 -3.94 -19.06 -37.22
CA PHE A 25 -4.87 -18.80 -36.13
C PHE A 25 -6.22 -19.47 -36.48
N GLY A 26 -6.38 -20.68 -35.95
CA GLY A 26 -7.59 -21.50 -36.01
C GLY A 26 -8.27 -21.53 -34.65
N LEU A 27 -9.47 -21.01 -34.66
CA LEU A 27 -10.50 -20.95 -33.64
C LEU A 27 -11.00 -22.37 -33.29
N ASP A 28 -11.70 -22.45 -32.16
CA ASP A 28 -12.64 -23.51 -31.75
C ASP A 28 -12.07 -24.74 -31.01
N GLY A 29 -12.16 -24.69 -29.67
CA GLY A 29 -12.24 -25.88 -28.83
C GLY A 29 -13.72 -26.27 -28.61
N PRO A 30 -14.12 -27.55 -28.78
CA PRO A 30 -15.52 -27.96 -28.72
C PRO A 30 -15.98 -28.31 -27.30
N GLY A 31 -17.20 -27.84 -26.99
CA GLY A 31 -18.31 -28.72 -26.63
C GLY A 31 -18.35 -29.30 -25.22
N GLY A 32 -19.19 -28.68 -24.38
CA GLY A 32 -19.84 -29.31 -23.25
C GLY A 32 -21.27 -28.79 -23.15
N ASP A 33 -22.19 -29.44 -23.85
CA ASP A 33 -23.61 -29.15 -23.92
C ASP A 33 -24.33 -29.28 -22.57
N GLY A 34 -25.19 -28.31 -22.26
CA GLY A 34 -26.28 -28.42 -21.31
C GLY A 34 -27.41 -27.48 -21.73
N PRO A 35 -28.59 -27.98 -22.17
CA PRO A 35 -29.69 -27.14 -22.62
C PRO A 35 -30.62 -26.80 -21.46
N VAL A 36 -30.88 -25.51 -21.26
CA VAL A 36 -32.13 -25.01 -20.67
C VAL A 36 -32.58 -23.76 -21.45
N ASP A 37 -33.24 -24.00 -22.56
CA ASP A 37 -34.19 -23.04 -23.13
C ASP A 37 -35.48 -23.14 -22.32
N ASP A 38 -35.93 -22.03 -21.74
CA ASP A 38 -37.35 -21.77 -21.52
C ASP A 38 -37.61 -20.26 -21.67
N ASP A 39 -37.66 -19.83 -22.93
CA ASP A 39 -38.32 -18.59 -23.34
C ASP A 39 -39.83 -18.80 -23.30
N GLY A 40 -40.46 -18.35 -22.21
CA GLY A 40 -41.90 -18.16 -22.11
C GLY A 40 -42.31 -16.72 -22.48
N PRO A 41 -43.31 -16.49 -23.35
CA PRO A 41 -43.70 -15.16 -23.81
C PRO A 41 -44.80 -14.54 -22.93
N GLY A 42 -44.76 -13.21 -22.77
CA GLY A 42 -45.97 -12.41 -22.51
C GLY A 42 -45.94 -11.51 -21.28
N GLY A 43 -45.89 -10.19 -21.51
CA GLY A 43 -46.12 -9.20 -20.47
C GLY A 43 -45.80 -7.76 -20.88
N GLN A 44 -46.52 -7.22 -21.87
CA GLN A 44 -46.57 -5.77 -22.09
C GLN A 44 -47.22 -5.09 -20.87
N ALA A 45 -46.51 -4.15 -20.24
CA ALA A 45 -47.10 -3.13 -19.39
C ALA A 45 -46.76 -1.74 -19.98
N PRO A 46 -47.74 -0.81 -20.10
CA PRO A 46 -47.53 0.46 -20.76
C PRO A 46 -46.99 1.53 -19.80
N GLY A 47 -46.19 2.43 -20.37
CA GLY A 47 -46.37 3.88 -20.18
C GLY A 47 -45.98 4.47 -18.83
N GLY A 48 -44.76 5.01 -18.79
CA GLY A 48 -44.33 5.93 -17.74
C GLY A 48 -43.09 6.71 -18.16
N GLN A 49 -43.14 7.44 -19.28
CA GLN A 49 -42.19 8.50 -19.56
C GLN A 49 -42.35 9.59 -18.48
N GLY A 50 -41.52 9.51 -17.44
CA GLY A 50 -41.21 10.65 -16.60
C GLY A 50 -40.41 11.68 -17.42
N PRO A 51 -40.65 12.99 -17.25
CA PRO A 51 -39.95 13.99 -18.01
C PRO A 51 -38.50 14.11 -17.53
N GLY A 52 -37.58 14.02 -18.48
CA GLY A 52 -36.35 14.82 -18.57
C GLY A 52 -35.61 15.11 -17.27
N GLY A 53 -34.67 14.22 -16.95
CA GLY A 53 -33.51 14.53 -16.12
C GLY A 53 -32.26 13.97 -16.77
N GLN A 54 -31.96 14.39 -18.01
CA GLN A 54 -30.58 14.34 -18.48
C GLN A 54 -29.81 15.32 -17.59
N GLY A 55 -29.29 14.82 -16.46
CA GLY A 55 -28.15 15.47 -15.83
C GLY A 55 -27.04 15.54 -16.88
N PRO A 56 -26.30 16.66 -16.98
CA PRO A 56 -25.21 16.72 -17.91
C PRO A 56 -24.22 15.62 -17.54
N GLY A 57 -24.08 14.64 -18.43
CA GLY A 57 -22.96 13.72 -18.39
C GLY A 57 -21.69 14.54 -18.57
N GLY A 58 -20.89 14.60 -17.52
CA GLY A 58 -19.51 15.08 -17.61
C GLY A 58 -18.72 14.06 -18.40
N SER A 59 -18.48 14.37 -19.67
CA SER A 59 -17.42 13.71 -20.43
C SER A 59 -16.10 14.13 -19.79
N GLY A 60 -15.38 13.15 -19.22
CA GLY A 60 -14.06 13.37 -18.65
C GLY A 60 -13.06 13.76 -19.73
N GLU A 61 -12.61 15.00 -19.66
CA GLU A 61 -11.42 15.54 -20.32
C GLU A 61 -10.77 16.45 -19.27
N GLY A 62 -9.63 16.03 -18.72
CA GLY A 62 -9.08 16.56 -17.47
C GLY A 62 -8.54 18.00 -17.53
N GLY A 63 -8.27 18.52 -16.33
CA GLY A 63 -7.30 19.58 -16.10
C GLY A 63 -7.86 21.00 -16.17
N GLY A 64 -8.20 21.53 -15.00
CA GLY A 64 -8.14 22.96 -14.71
C GLY A 64 -9.27 23.79 -15.32
N ALA A 65 -10.52 23.51 -14.94
CA ALA A 65 -11.52 24.56 -15.06
C ALA A 65 -11.22 25.60 -13.98
N GLU A 66 -10.71 26.79 -14.36
CA GLU A 66 -10.60 27.93 -13.44
C GLU A 66 -11.94 28.27 -12.75
N ILE A 67 -13.05 27.67 -13.23
CA ILE A 67 -14.34 27.66 -12.59
C ILE A 67 -14.75 26.22 -12.29
N CYS A 68 -14.84 25.88 -11.01
CA CYS A 68 -15.40 24.61 -10.53
C CYS A 68 -16.84 24.77 -10.06
N VAL A 69 -17.59 23.68 -9.97
CA VAL A 69 -18.92 23.62 -9.34
C VAL A 69 -18.93 22.61 -8.19
N ILE A 70 -18.13 21.55 -8.32
CA ILE A 70 -17.90 20.54 -7.30
C ILE A 70 -16.40 20.24 -7.16
N ASP A 71 -16.00 19.64 -6.04
CA ASP A 71 -14.61 19.29 -5.74
C ASP A 71 -13.97 18.42 -6.83
N ALA A 72 -14.73 17.48 -7.41
CA ALA A 72 -14.25 16.62 -8.50
C ALA A 72 -13.89 17.38 -9.80
N ASP A 73 -14.37 18.62 -9.98
CA ASP A 73 -13.96 19.46 -11.13
C ASP A 73 -12.53 20.01 -10.95
N CYS A 74 -12.02 19.96 -9.72
CA CYS A 74 -10.71 20.45 -9.34
C CYS A 74 -9.61 19.40 -9.42
N ASP A 75 -9.89 18.17 -9.86
CA ASP A 75 -8.86 17.14 -10.03
C ASP A 75 -7.71 17.65 -10.91
N ASP A 76 -6.55 17.86 -10.28
CA ASP A 76 -5.29 18.27 -10.91
C ASP A 76 -4.37 17.07 -11.21
N GLY A 77 -4.81 15.86 -10.86
CA GLY A 77 -4.08 14.62 -11.00
C GLY A 77 -2.98 14.40 -9.96
N ASP A 78 -2.87 15.28 -8.95
CA ASP A 78 -1.96 15.10 -7.82
C ASP A 78 -2.67 14.32 -6.70
N PHE A 79 -2.15 13.14 -6.35
CA PHE A 79 -2.73 12.35 -5.27
C PHE A 79 -2.45 12.95 -3.88
N CYS A 80 -1.46 13.84 -3.79
CA CYS A 80 -1.00 14.49 -2.57
C CYS A 80 -1.82 15.71 -2.18
N THR A 81 -2.79 16.11 -3.01
CA THR A 81 -3.68 17.23 -2.73
C THR A 81 -5.10 16.76 -2.45
N THR A 82 -5.75 17.51 -1.57
CA THR A 82 -7.21 17.51 -1.48
C THR A 82 -7.71 18.66 -2.34
N ASP A 83 -8.51 18.30 -3.35
CA ASP A 83 -9.02 19.24 -4.33
C ASP A 83 -10.38 19.75 -3.85
N VAL A 84 -10.45 21.05 -3.53
CA VAL A 84 -11.66 21.66 -2.99
C VAL A 84 -12.15 22.73 -3.94
N CYS A 85 -13.44 22.67 -4.29
CA CYS A 85 -14.09 23.74 -5.01
C CYS A 85 -14.67 24.78 -4.05
N ASN A 86 -14.04 25.95 -3.99
CA ASN A 86 -14.47 27.05 -3.13
C ASN A 86 -14.97 28.22 -3.97
N GLN A 87 -16.29 28.45 -3.96
CA GLN A 87 -16.94 29.57 -4.66
C GLN A 87 -16.62 29.67 -6.16
N GLY A 88 -16.39 28.52 -6.80
CA GLY A 88 -16.03 28.47 -8.21
C GLY A 88 -14.56 28.73 -8.48
N SER A 89 -13.68 28.59 -7.48
CA SER A 89 -12.23 28.50 -7.64
C SER A 89 -11.74 27.19 -7.04
N CYS A 90 -10.80 26.54 -7.70
CA CYS A 90 -10.12 25.38 -7.13
C CYS A 90 -9.07 25.82 -6.11
N GLU A 91 -9.14 25.22 -4.92
CA GLU A 91 -8.17 25.34 -3.85
C GLU A 91 -7.57 23.96 -3.58
N PHE A 92 -6.24 23.90 -3.49
CA PHE A 92 -5.49 22.66 -3.31
C PHE A 92 -4.74 22.73 -1.99
N PHE A 93 -4.94 21.72 -1.16
CA PHE A 93 -4.30 21.60 0.15
C PHE A 93 -3.55 20.27 0.23
N SER A 94 -2.45 20.23 0.96
CA SER A 94 -1.80 18.95 1.27
C SER A 94 -2.80 17.99 1.90
N LYS A 95 -2.80 16.76 1.40
CA LYS A 95 -3.66 15.69 1.89
C LYS A 95 -3.00 15.02 3.09
N ASP A 96 -3.77 14.90 4.16
CA ASP A 96 -3.47 14.19 5.40
C ASP A 96 -4.69 13.28 5.60
N SER A 97 -4.54 11.98 5.32
CA SER A 97 -5.72 11.10 5.19
C SER A 97 -6.23 10.54 6.52
N ASP A 98 -5.47 10.68 7.61
CA ASP A 98 -5.87 10.24 8.95
C ASP A 98 -5.98 11.38 10.00
N ASP A 99 -5.75 12.62 9.57
CA ASP A 99 -5.90 13.87 10.32
C ASP A 99 -4.94 13.99 11.52
N ASP A 100 -3.73 13.42 11.43
CA ASP A 100 -2.72 13.50 12.49
C ASP A 100 -1.74 14.70 12.35
N GLY A 101 -1.87 15.45 11.26
CA GLY A 101 -1.08 16.64 10.95
C GLY A 101 0.20 16.36 10.17
N PHE A 102 0.44 15.11 9.78
CA PHE A 102 1.50 14.70 8.88
C PHE A 102 0.92 14.34 7.51
N VAL A 103 1.80 14.25 6.52
CA VAL A 103 1.43 13.98 5.12
C VAL A 103 2.23 12.77 4.68
N ASP A 104 1.60 11.88 3.91
CA ASP A 104 2.20 10.67 3.32
C ASP A 104 3.62 10.89 2.81
N VAL A 105 4.54 9.99 3.18
CA VAL A 105 5.96 10.00 2.81
C VAL A 105 6.22 9.99 1.29
N VAL A 106 5.26 9.53 0.48
CA VAL A 106 5.34 9.54 -0.99
C VAL A 106 5.13 10.95 -1.56
N CYS A 107 4.53 11.86 -0.79
CA CYS A 107 4.28 13.23 -1.17
C CYS A 107 5.47 14.17 -0.94
N ASP A 108 5.53 15.25 -1.72
CA ASP A 108 6.61 16.23 -1.62
C ASP A 108 6.63 16.90 -0.24
N GLY A 109 7.60 16.51 0.59
CA GLY A 109 7.78 17.03 1.95
C GLY A 109 6.95 16.30 3.02
N GLY A 110 6.28 15.20 2.65
CA GLY A 110 5.63 14.31 3.60
C GLY A 110 6.62 13.48 4.40
N THR A 111 6.20 13.07 5.59
CA THR A 111 7.02 12.31 6.55
C THR A 111 6.24 11.20 7.24
N ASP A 112 4.96 11.04 6.91
CA ASP A 112 4.11 10.00 7.46
C ASP A 112 4.34 8.67 6.73
N CYS A 113 4.80 7.66 7.45
CA CYS A 113 5.06 6.33 6.90
C CYS A 113 3.78 5.50 6.74
N ASN A 114 2.66 5.92 7.34
CA ASN A 114 1.35 5.31 7.24
C ASN A 114 0.22 6.35 7.42
N ASP A 115 -0.05 7.11 6.35
CA ASP A 115 -1.10 8.16 6.24
C ASP A 115 -2.55 7.66 6.41
N LEU A 116 -2.74 6.42 6.89
CA LEU A 116 -4.03 5.82 7.20
C LEU A 116 -4.14 5.40 8.67
N ASN A 117 -3.12 5.67 9.49
CA ASN A 117 -3.08 5.37 10.91
C ASN A 117 -2.56 6.59 11.71
N PRO A 118 -3.44 7.31 12.42
CA PRO A 118 -3.09 8.58 13.08
C PRO A 118 -2.18 8.42 14.32
N ASN A 119 -1.72 7.20 14.61
CA ASN A 119 -0.76 6.91 15.67
C ASN A 119 0.62 6.54 15.09
N THR A 120 0.83 6.71 13.79
CA THR A 120 2.02 6.26 13.07
C THR A 120 2.58 7.43 12.29
N ASN A 121 3.36 8.28 12.96
CA ASN A 121 3.92 9.50 12.41
C ASN A 121 5.19 9.92 13.17
N PRO A 122 6.03 10.82 12.62
CA PRO A 122 7.29 11.23 13.26
C PRO A 122 7.23 11.82 14.67
N ALA A 123 6.03 12.15 15.18
CA ALA A 123 5.84 12.64 16.54
C ALA A 123 5.16 11.62 17.46
N ALA A 124 4.69 10.49 16.94
CA ALA A 124 4.10 9.44 17.74
C ALA A 124 5.18 8.64 18.50
N PRO A 125 4.86 8.13 19.69
CA PRO A 125 5.77 7.28 20.45
C PRO A 125 5.71 5.84 19.93
N GLU A 126 6.87 5.18 19.91
CA GLU A 126 6.96 3.77 19.53
C GLU A 126 6.22 2.82 20.49
N ILE A 127 5.40 1.94 19.93
CA ILE A 127 4.72 0.84 20.62
C ILE A 127 5.47 -0.43 20.28
N CYS A 128 6.35 -0.84 21.20
CA CYS A 128 7.35 -1.88 20.98
C CYS A 128 6.86 -3.31 20.64
N THR A 129 5.56 -3.53 20.41
CA THR A 129 4.96 -4.86 20.23
C THR A 129 3.79 -4.91 19.25
N ASP A 130 3.45 -3.80 18.59
CA ASP A 130 2.28 -3.74 17.71
C ASP A 130 2.62 -4.04 16.24
N ALA A 131 3.89 -4.31 15.94
CA ALA A 131 4.41 -4.58 14.60
C ALA A 131 4.33 -3.40 13.62
N ASP A 132 4.28 -2.17 14.15
CA ASP A 132 4.31 -0.92 13.39
C ASP A 132 5.58 -0.11 13.75
N ASP A 133 6.01 0.77 12.84
CA ASP A 133 7.04 1.79 13.09
C ASP A 133 6.30 3.08 13.42
N ASN A 134 5.84 3.21 14.66
CA ASN A 134 4.90 4.28 15.03
C ASN A 134 5.54 5.65 14.94
N ASP A 135 6.86 5.77 15.08
CA ASP A 135 7.57 7.05 15.03
C ASP A 135 8.22 7.34 13.65
N CYS A 136 7.98 6.49 12.66
CA CYS A 136 8.45 6.60 11.28
C CYS A 136 9.97 6.81 11.15
N ASN A 137 10.77 6.24 12.05
CA ASN A 137 12.23 6.37 12.00
C ASN A 137 12.91 5.27 11.14
N GLY A 138 12.12 4.32 10.63
CA GLY A 138 12.53 3.24 9.72
C GLY A 138 12.81 1.91 10.41
N VAL A 139 12.57 1.78 11.71
CA VAL A 139 12.66 0.52 12.46
C VAL A 139 11.42 0.38 13.35
N ALA A 140 11.05 -0.85 13.65
CA ALA A 140 9.82 -1.17 14.37
C ALA A 140 10.11 -2.05 15.59
N ASP A 141 9.23 -1.95 16.58
CA ASP A 141 9.20 -2.78 17.78
C ASP A 141 10.56 -2.82 18.50
N CYS A 142 11.03 -4.03 18.83
CA CYS A 142 12.26 -4.29 19.54
C CYS A 142 13.53 -3.98 18.76
N ASN A 143 13.42 -3.67 17.47
CA ASN A 143 14.54 -3.18 16.69
C ASN A 143 14.64 -1.64 16.75
N ASP A 144 13.62 -0.98 17.30
CA ASP A 144 13.57 0.46 17.46
C ASP A 144 14.39 0.94 18.68
N PRO A 145 15.28 1.94 18.53
CA PRO A 145 16.03 2.53 19.65
C PRO A 145 15.17 3.10 20.79
N ALA A 146 13.94 3.55 20.51
CA ALA A 146 12.98 3.97 21.53
C ALA A 146 12.54 2.80 22.44
N CYS A 147 12.74 1.56 21.98
CA CYS A 147 12.39 0.33 22.67
C CYS A 147 13.56 -0.38 23.37
N ASP A 148 14.77 0.20 23.37
CA ASP A 148 15.98 -0.38 23.99
C ASP A 148 15.80 -0.81 25.46
N PHE A 149 14.91 -0.15 26.20
CA PHE A 149 14.61 -0.44 27.60
C PHE A 149 13.18 -0.93 27.83
N ALA A 150 12.44 -1.23 26.76
CA ALA A 150 11.12 -1.78 26.88
C ALA A 150 11.22 -3.21 27.47
N PRO A 151 10.55 -3.51 28.59
CA PRO A 151 10.63 -4.83 29.25
C PRO A 151 10.23 -6.02 28.37
N VAL A 152 9.61 -5.74 27.22
CA VAL A 152 9.11 -6.72 26.26
C VAL A 152 10.08 -6.97 25.11
N CYS A 153 11.05 -6.07 24.88
CA CYS A 153 12.00 -6.11 23.78
C CYS A 153 13.43 -6.47 24.17
N GLY A 154 13.69 -6.56 25.46
CA GLY A 154 14.93 -7.06 26.01
C GLY A 154 14.72 -7.67 27.40
N CYS A 155 15.79 -8.25 27.92
CA CYS A 155 15.95 -8.46 29.34
C CYS A 155 16.35 -7.12 30.00
N THR A 156 15.96 -6.90 31.26
CA THR A 156 16.51 -5.81 32.06
C THR A 156 17.62 -6.40 32.92
N PRO A 157 18.89 -5.94 32.79
CA PRO A 157 19.97 -6.50 33.60
C PRO A 157 19.63 -6.40 35.09
N ASP A 158 19.52 -7.54 35.77
CA ASP A 158 19.31 -7.61 37.20
C ASP A 158 20.56 -7.03 37.87
N PRO A 159 20.44 -5.99 38.71
CA PRO A 159 21.57 -5.43 39.45
C PRO A 159 22.24 -6.44 40.40
N ASN A 160 21.63 -7.60 40.64
CA ASN A 160 22.20 -8.72 41.39
C ASN A 160 23.02 -9.70 40.52
N GLY A 161 23.08 -9.49 39.19
CA GLY A 161 23.78 -10.34 38.22
C GLY A 161 23.01 -11.61 37.83
N GLU A 162 23.63 -12.43 36.96
CA GLU A 162 23.02 -13.65 36.38
C GLU A 162 22.54 -14.67 37.40
N ASN A 163 21.29 -15.13 37.26
CA ASN A 163 20.85 -16.36 37.90
C ASN A 163 21.01 -17.53 36.92
N CYS A 164 22.12 -18.28 37.10
CA CYS A 164 22.51 -19.42 36.25
C CYS A 164 21.50 -20.60 36.14
N THR A 165 20.28 -20.51 36.66
CA THR A 165 19.36 -21.65 36.74
C THR A 165 17.89 -21.33 36.47
N ASN A 166 17.53 -20.07 36.19
CA ASN A 166 16.13 -19.71 35.94
C ASN A 166 15.76 -19.80 34.45
N GLY A 167 16.73 -20.02 33.55
CA GLY A 167 16.52 -20.09 32.11
C GLY A 167 16.11 -18.74 31.50
N ILE A 168 16.57 -17.64 32.10
CA ILE A 168 16.38 -16.26 31.67
C ILE A 168 17.76 -15.59 31.66
N ASP A 169 18.06 -14.86 30.59
CA ASP A 169 19.26 -14.02 30.45
C ASP A 169 19.08 -12.78 31.36
N ASP A 170 19.58 -12.86 32.60
CA ASP A 170 19.36 -11.84 33.63
C ASP A 170 20.40 -10.70 33.58
N ASP A 171 21.52 -10.84 32.88
CA ASP A 171 22.55 -9.80 32.69
C ASP A 171 22.69 -9.32 31.24
N CYS A 172 21.88 -9.89 30.34
CA CYS A 172 21.77 -9.51 28.95
C CYS A 172 23.05 -9.73 28.14
N ASP A 173 23.84 -10.75 28.46
CA ASP A 173 25.05 -11.10 27.71
C ASP A 173 24.80 -11.97 26.47
N THR A 174 23.53 -12.22 26.12
CA THR A 174 23.03 -13.08 25.03
C THR A 174 23.06 -14.58 25.34
N THR A 175 23.39 -14.95 26.56
CA THR A 175 23.38 -16.32 27.07
C THR A 175 22.27 -16.46 28.08
N VAL A 176 21.39 -17.45 27.88
CA VAL A 176 20.21 -17.65 28.72
C VAL A 176 20.53 -18.04 30.17
N ASP A 177 21.75 -18.52 30.43
CA ASP A 177 22.27 -18.80 31.76
C ASP A 177 23.80 -18.52 31.73
N CYS A 178 24.47 -18.64 32.87
CA CYS A 178 25.87 -18.26 33.07
C CYS A 178 26.89 -18.73 32.01
N ASN A 179 27.81 -17.81 31.69
CA ASN A 179 29.12 -18.01 31.04
C ASN A 179 30.31 -17.77 31.99
#